data_AF-C6HV05-F1
#
_entry.id   AF-C6HV05-F1
#
_cell.length_a   1.000
_cell.length_b   1.000
_cell.length_c   1.000
_cell.angle_alpha   90.00
_cell.angle_beta   90.00
_cell.angle_gamma   90.00
#
_symmetry.space_group_name_H-M   'P 1'
#
loop_
_entity.id
_entity.type
_entity.pdbx_description
1 polymer ?
#
loop_
_entity_poly.entity_id
_entity_poly.type
_entity_poly.pdbx_seq_one_letter_code
_entity_poly.pdbx_strand_id
1 'polypeptide(L)'
;MSRQILRLLPALLIALPLSFASPVYAKGSAPVDLRTLEIDSTHPGTRISVPRTKAFTGSHRMVFRFLGSPKFFVGVIVKSYDAQGRLLHHGLFDQGPIDEVLSRALYHKDERIQILGIFTGPSASHPMVLRIRRLSTNQTRDIPLPRALSLLVSHIGAQPDLVWAAR
;
A
#
# COMPACT_ATOMS: atom_id res chain seq x y z
N MET A 1 74.65 25.37 -20.32
CA MET A 1 73.43 25.95 -19.70
C MET A 1 72.22 25.13 -20.15
N SER A 2 71.40 24.74 -19.19
CA SER A 2 70.47 23.61 -19.25
C SER A 2 69.16 23.93 -19.99
N ARG A 3 68.59 22.90 -20.63
CA ARG A 3 67.34 22.92 -21.41
C ARG A 3 66.13 22.94 -20.48
N GLN A 4 65.12 23.77 -20.77
CA GLN A 4 63.77 23.59 -20.24
C GLN A 4 62.77 23.49 -21.40
N ILE A 5 62.24 22.28 -21.55
CA ILE A 5 61.15 21.92 -22.45
C ILE A 5 59.88 21.94 -21.58
N LEU A 6 59.00 22.92 -21.77
CA LEU A 6 57.69 22.91 -21.13
C LEU A 6 56.72 22.14 -22.03
N ARG A 7 56.47 20.88 -21.66
CA ARG A 7 55.42 20.04 -22.25
C ARG A 7 54.08 20.41 -21.62
N LEU A 8 53.14 20.95 -22.39
CA LEU A 8 51.73 21.02 -22.00
C LEU A 8 51.06 19.73 -22.45
N LEU A 9 50.68 18.88 -21.49
CA LEU A 9 49.86 17.70 -21.72
C LEU A 9 48.39 18.09 -22.00
N PRO A 10 47.67 17.35 -22.87
CA PRO A 10 46.26 17.57 -23.12
C PRO A 10 45.41 17.11 -21.93
N ALA A 11 44.37 17.89 -21.63
CA ALA A 11 43.36 17.58 -20.63
C ALA A 11 42.61 16.29 -21.01
N LEU A 12 42.83 15.24 -20.22
CA LEU A 12 42.09 13.99 -20.29
C LEU A 12 40.69 14.22 -19.69
N LEU A 13 39.71 14.53 -20.54
CA LEU A 13 38.29 14.51 -20.19
C LEU A 13 37.88 13.06 -19.92
N ILE A 14 37.90 12.68 -18.65
CA ILE A 14 37.31 11.43 -18.17
C ILE A 14 35.80 11.60 -18.26
N ALA A 15 35.21 11.09 -19.35
CA ALA A 15 33.79 10.86 -19.43
C ALA A 15 33.42 9.77 -18.41
N LEU A 16 32.92 10.18 -17.25
CA LEU A 16 32.30 9.27 -16.29
C LEU A 16 31.06 8.65 -16.96
N PRO A 17 30.97 7.30 -17.06
CA PRO A 17 29.71 6.70 -17.48
C PRO A 17 28.67 7.01 -16.40
N LEU A 18 27.63 7.74 -16.79
CA LEU A 18 26.36 7.80 -16.07
C LEU A 18 25.77 6.39 -16.10
N SER A 19 26.25 5.55 -15.18
CA SER A 19 25.60 4.31 -14.84
C SER A 19 24.23 4.68 -14.29
N PHE A 20 23.21 4.59 -15.15
CA PHE A 20 21.84 4.45 -14.72
C PHE A 20 21.78 3.18 -13.88
N ALA A 21 21.98 3.35 -12.57
CA ALA A 21 21.64 2.34 -11.61
C ALA A 21 20.13 2.14 -11.72
N SER A 22 19.72 1.15 -12.50
CA SER A 22 18.40 0.55 -12.38
C SER A 22 18.14 0.33 -10.90
N PRO A 23 17.00 0.77 -10.35
CA PRO A 23 16.73 0.56 -8.94
C PRO A 23 16.81 -0.94 -8.66
N VAL A 24 17.73 -1.29 -7.77
CA VAL A 24 17.92 -2.64 -7.27
C VAL A 24 16.60 -3.02 -6.60
N TYR A 25 15.75 -3.74 -7.32
CA TYR A 25 14.61 -4.45 -6.73
C TYR A 25 15.22 -5.40 -5.71
N ALA A 26 15.05 -5.10 -4.43
CA ALA A 26 15.39 -6.03 -3.36
C ALA A 26 14.73 -7.38 -3.69
N LYS A 27 15.56 -8.39 -3.94
CA LYS A 27 15.16 -9.79 -4.12
C LYS A 27 14.38 -10.20 -2.87
N GLY A 28 13.05 -10.24 -2.93
CA GLY A 28 12.25 -10.66 -1.76
C GLY A 28 10.76 -10.31 -1.71
N SER A 29 10.22 -9.47 -2.61
CA SER A 29 8.78 -9.16 -2.57
C SER A 29 8.15 -9.30 -3.95
N ALA A 30 7.41 -10.39 -4.16
CA ALA A 30 6.66 -10.62 -5.39
C ALA A 30 5.28 -9.92 -5.30
N PRO A 31 4.78 -9.32 -6.39
CA PRO A 31 3.42 -8.81 -6.41
C PRO A 31 2.43 -9.96 -6.24
N VAL A 32 1.38 -9.73 -5.47
CA VAL A 32 0.28 -10.69 -5.25
C VAL A 32 -0.78 -10.50 -6.35
N ASP A 33 -1.38 -11.60 -6.80
CA ASP A 33 -2.51 -11.53 -7.72
C ASP A 33 -3.77 -11.05 -7.00
N LEU A 34 -4.14 -9.80 -7.23
CA LEU A 34 -5.29 -9.17 -6.59
C LEU A 34 -6.63 -9.75 -7.04
N ARG A 35 -6.70 -10.41 -8.22
CA ARG A 35 -7.98 -10.90 -8.79
C ARG A 35 -8.65 -11.96 -7.93
N THR A 36 -7.83 -12.71 -7.19
CA THR A 36 -8.24 -13.80 -6.30
C THR A 36 -7.97 -13.49 -4.83
N LEU A 37 -7.40 -12.32 -4.52
CA LEU A 37 -7.02 -12.00 -3.15
C LEU A 37 -8.24 -11.60 -2.33
N GLU A 38 -8.58 -12.47 -1.39
CA GLU A 38 -9.60 -12.25 -0.38
C GLU A 38 -8.99 -12.46 1.01
N ILE A 39 -9.28 -11.55 1.93
CA ILE A 39 -8.79 -11.60 3.32
C ILE A 39 -9.98 -11.58 4.26
N ASP A 40 -10.05 -12.59 5.12
CA ASP A 40 -10.97 -12.64 6.24
C ASP A 40 -10.32 -12.06 7.50
N SER A 41 -11.03 -11.18 8.20
CA SER A 41 -10.56 -10.49 9.41
C SER A 41 -10.31 -11.42 10.60
N THR A 42 -10.77 -12.67 10.52
CA THR A 42 -10.62 -13.69 11.57
C THR A 42 -9.46 -14.64 11.33
N HIS A 43 -8.85 -14.63 10.13
CA HIS A 43 -7.74 -15.52 9.82
C HIS A 43 -6.51 -15.21 10.71
N PRO A 44 -5.82 -16.22 11.27
CA PRO A 44 -4.73 -16.02 12.23
C PRO A 44 -3.59 -15.10 11.75
N GLY A 45 -3.29 -15.08 10.45
CA GLY A 45 -2.26 -14.22 9.85
C GLY A 45 -2.73 -12.80 9.49
N THR A 46 -4.04 -12.54 9.59
CA THR A 46 -4.68 -11.29 9.13
C THR A 46 -5.77 -10.83 10.09
N ARG A 47 -5.57 -11.07 11.40
CA ARG A 47 -6.55 -10.69 12.41
C ARG A 47 -6.72 -9.17 12.43
N ILE A 48 -7.92 -8.71 12.10
CA ILE A 48 -8.30 -7.30 12.06
C ILE A 48 -9.53 -7.13 12.95
N SER A 49 -9.42 -6.27 13.96
CA SER A 49 -10.54 -5.99 14.86
C SER A 49 -11.62 -5.18 14.15
N VAL A 50 -12.87 -5.60 14.29
CA VAL A 50 -14.03 -4.81 13.86
C VAL A 50 -14.16 -3.59 14.77
N PRO A 51 -14.22 -2.34 14.24
CA PRO A 51 -14.40 -1.16 15.07
C PRO A 51 -15.74 -1.16 15.81
N ARG A 52 -15.75 -0.60 17.01
CA ARG A 52 -16.97 -0.41 17.81
C ARG A 52 -17.64 0.93 17.48
N THR A 53 -18.07 1.11 16.23
CA THR A 53 -18.75 2.34 15.77
C THR A 53 -20.15 2.04 15.23
N LYS A 54 -20.98 3.08 15.06
CA LYS A 54 -22.33 2.94 14.47
C LYS A 54 -22.28 2.25 13.10
N ALA A 55 -21.27 2.54 12.29
CA ALA A 55 -21.08 1.95 10.97
C ALA A 55 -20.85 0.42 10.99
N PHE A 56 -20.45 -0.15 12.12
CA PHE A 56 -20.14 -1.58 12.27
C PHE A 56 -21.04 -2.27 13.30
N THR A 57 -22.17 -1.66 13.67
CA THR A 57 -23.06 -2.22 14.69
C THR A 57 -23.54 -3.61 14.27
N GLY A 58 -23.34 -4.61 15.15
CA GLY A 58 -23.68 -6.01 14.87
C GLY A 58 -22.64 -6.78 14.04
N SER A 59 -21.63 -6.13 13.48
CA SER A 59 -20.59 -6.79 12.69
C SER A 59 -19.62 -7.57 13.58
N HIS A 60 -19.38 -8.83 13.22
CA HIS A 60 -18.47 -9.75 13.91
C HIS A 60 -17.28 -10.17 13.03
N ARG A 61 -17.47 -10.19 11.72
CA ARG A 61 -16.47 -10.60 10.73
C ARG A 61 -16.47 -9.63 9.56
N MET A 62 -15.30 -9.39 8.97
CA MET A 62 -15.15 -8.64 7.74
C MET A 62 -14.38 -9.46 6.71
N VAL A 63 -14.71 -9.24 5.44
CA VAL A 63 -14.03 -9.83 4.30
C VAL A 63 -13.62 -8.71 3.36
N PHE A 64 -12.35 -8.71 2.96
CA PHE A 64 -11.74 -7.74 2.05
C PHE A 64 -11.39 -8.45 0.75
N ARG A 65 -12.10 -8.12 -0.32
CA ARG A 65 -11.78 -8.60 -1.66
C ARG A 65 -11.11 -7.48 -2.43
N PHE A 66 -9.85 -7.67 -2.79
CA PHE A 66 -9.10 -6.67 -3.52
C PHE A 66 -9.45 -6.66 -4.99
N LEU A 67 -9.39 -5.48 -5.60
CA LEU A 67 -9.64 -5.27 -7.02
C LEU A 67 -8.37 -4.76 -7.69
N GLY A 68 -8.08 -5.31 -8.86
CA GLY A 68 -6.93 -4.92 -9.67
C GLY A 68 -6.23 -6.11 -10.30
N SER A 69 -4.93 -5.95 -10.51
CA SER A 69 -4.04 -6.98 -11.06
C SER A 69 -2.71 -6.96 -10.29
N PRO A 70 -1.77 -7.88 -10.58
CA PRO A 70 -0.42 -7.81 -10.02
C PRO A 70 0.31 -6.48 -10.30
N LYS A 71 -0.12 -5.70 -11.30
CA LYS A 71 0.54 -4.45 -11.72
C LYS A 71 -0.16 -3.18 -11.23
N PHE A 72 -1.44 -3.26 -10.89
CA PHE A 72 -2.24 -2.10 -10.55
C PHE A 72 -3.26 -2.44 -9.46
N PHE A 73 -3.33 -1.57 -8.47
CA PHE A 73 -4.39 -1.57 -7.47
C PHE A 73 -5.57 -0.75 -8.01
N VAL A 74 -6.81 -1.17 -7.74
CA VAL A 74 -8.02 -0.42 -8.16
C VAL A 74 -8.83 -0.03 -6.94
N GLY A 75 -8.98 -0.93 -5.98
CA GLY A 75 -9.81 -0.70 -4.81
C GLY A 75 -10.01 -1.97 -4.00
N VAL A 76 -10.97 -1.91 -3.07
CA VAL A 76 -11.33 -3.03 -2.22
C VAL A 76 -12.84 -3.06 -2.02
N ILE A 77 -13.42 -4.25 -2.18
CA ILE A 77 -14.77 -4.54 -1.71
C ILE A 77 -14.66 -5.01 -0.27
N VAL A 78 -15.34 -4.33 0.64
CA VAL A 78 -15.42 -4.73 2.03
C VAL A 78 -16.83 -5.21 2.32
N LYS A 79 -16.95 -6.38 2.94
CA LYS A 79 -18.20 -6.95 3.41
C LYS A 79 -18.11 -7.17 4.90
N SER A 80 -19.18 -6.93 5.64
CA SER A 80 -19.26 -7.30 7.05
C SER A 80 -20.42 -8.26 7.30
N TYR A 81 -20.24 -9.12 8.29
CA TYR A 81 -21.17 -10.20 8.62
C TYR A 81 -21.49 -10.21 10.10
N ASP A 82 -22.70 -10.62 10.46
CA ASP A 82 -23.08 -10.88 11.85
C ASP A 82 -22.52 -12.22 12.36
N ALA A 83 -22.80 -12.55 13.62
CA ALA A 83 -22.35 -13.79 14.25
C ALA A 83 -22.96 -15.05 13.59
N GLN A 84 -24.07 -14.92 12.86
CA GLN A 84 -24.74 -16.00 12.14
C GLN A 84 -24.26 -16.10 10.69
N GLY A 85 -23.31 -15.27 10.27
CA GLY A 85 -22.77 -15.27 8.91
C GLY A 85 -23.65 -14.55 7.89
N ARG A 86 -24.67 -13.79 8.30
CA ARG A 86 -25.49 -12.98 7.40
C ARG A 86 -24.76 -11.70 7.03
N LEU A 87 -24.83 -11.32 5.76
CA LEU A 87 -24.26 -10.06 5.27
C LEU A 87 -25.01 -8.87 5.90
N LEU A 88 -24.29 -8.00 6.59
CA LEU A 88 -24.85 -6.79 7.20
C LEU A 88 -24.63 -5.55 6.34
N HIS A 89 -23.39 -5.38 5.88
CA HIS A 89 -22.92 -4.23 5.12
C HIS A 89 -22.00 -4.67 3.98
N HIS A 90 -22.00 -3.89 2.90
CA HIS A 90 -20.99 -4.00 1.86
C HIS A 90 -20.65 -2.61 1.31
N GLY A 91 -19.41 -2.45 0.85
CA GLY A 91 -18.93 -1.20 0.26
C GLY A 91 -17.85 -1.50 -0.76
N LEU A 92 -17.85 -0.74 -1.85
CA LEU A 92 -16.76 -0.70 -2.81
C LEU A 92 -16.00 0.61 -2.57
N PHE A 93 -14.72 0.50 -2.23
CA PHE A 93 -13.87 1.66 -2.02
C PHE A 93 -12.78 1.68 -3.09
N ASP A 94 -12.78 2.74 -3.88
CA ASP A 94 -11.80 2.95 -4.94
C ASP A 94 -10.46 3.43 -4.36
N GLN A 95 -9.41 3.37 -5.18
CA GLN A 95 -8.06 3.75 -4.77
C GLN A 95 -7.96 5.19 -4.24
N GLY A 96 -8.64 6.16 -4.85
CA GLY A 96 -8.54 7.57 -4.46
C GLY A 96 -8.87 7.82 -2.97
N PRO A 97 -10.08 7.44 -2.51
CA PRO A 97 -10.45 7.53 -1.10
C PRO A 97 -9.51 6.75 -0.16
N ILE A 98 -9.01 5.59 -0.59
CA ILE A 98 -8.08 4.79 0.21
C ILE A 98 -6.72 5.49 0.35
N ASP A 99 -6.16 5.98 -0.76
CA ASP A 99 -4.91 6.75 -0.79
C ASP A 99 -5.02 7.95 0.15
N GLU A 100 -6.14 8.68 0.11
CA GLU A 100 -6.38 9.82 0.99
C GLU A 100 -6.45 9.45 2.48
N VAL A 101 -7.17 8.40 2.83
CA VAL A 101 -7.24 7.93 4.22
C VAL A 101 -5.88 7.50 4.74
N LEU A 102 -5.14 6.73 3.96
CA LEU A 102 -3.82 6.26 4.37
C LEU A 102 -2.81 7.40 4.44
N SER A 103 -2.86 8.36 3.52
CA SER A 103 -2.08 9.61 3.60
C SER A 103 -2.29 10.29 4.95
N ARG A 104 -3.55 10.59 5.29
CA ARG A 104 -3.90 11.28 6.54
C ARG A 104 -3.48 10.47 7.77
N ALA A 105 -3.69 9.16 7.75
CA ALA A 105 -3.42 8.29 8.89
C ALA A 105 -1.92 8.04 9.13
N LEU A 106 -1.09 8.06 8.08
CA LEU A 106 0.33 7.68 8.17
C LEU A 106 1.27 8.89 8.18
N TYR A 107 0.89 9.98 7.53
CA TYR A 107 1.75 11.13 7.28
C TYR A 107 1.05 12.47 7.51
N HIS A 108 -0.15 12.47 8.09
CA HIS A 108 -1.01 13.64 8.18
C HIS A 108 -1.37 14.19 6.78
N LYS A 109 -2.03 15.34 6.70
CA LYS A 109 -2.52 15.89 5.43
C LYS A 109 -1.41 16.40 4.50
N ASP A 110 -0.17 16.43 4.97
CA ASP A 110 0.94 17.11 4.30
C ASP A 110 1.61 16.26 3.22
N GLU A 111 1.41 14.93 3.24
CA GLU A 111 1.99 14.01 2.27
C GLU A 111 0.92 13.20 1.54
N ARG A 112 0.90 13.30 0.21
CA ARG A 112 0.10 12.43 -0.64
C ARG A 112 0.84 11.14 -0.94
N ILE A 113 0.13 10.03 -0.86
CA ILE A 113 0.65 8.71 -1.24
C ILE A 113 -0.10 8.16 -2.45
N GLN A 114 0.48 7.13 -3.04
CA GLN A 114 -0.18 6.27 -4.01
C GLN A 114 0.05 4.81 -3.62
N ILE A 115 -1.00 4.01 -3.53
CA ILE A 115 -0.87 2.55 -3.44
C ILE A 115 -0.34 2.00 -4.76
N LEU A 116 0.73 1.21 -4.67
CA LEU A 116 1.31 0.50 -5.82
C LEU A 116 0.76 -0.94 -5.94
N GLY A 117 0.31 -1.53 -4.84
CA GLY A 117 -0.24 -2.88 -4.82
C GLY A 117 0.08 -3.62 -3.51
N ILE A 118 -0.22 -4.92 -3.52
CA ILE A 118 0.07 -5.83 -2.40
C ILE A 118 1.20 -6.76 -2.83
N PHE A 119 2.16 -6.94 -1.93
CA PHE A 119 3.34 -7.74 -2.16
C PHE A 119 3.50 -8.78 -1.05
N THR A 120 4.18 -9.87 -1.36
CA THR A 120 4.62 -10.83 -0.34
C THR A 120 5.51 -10.10 0.67
N GLY A 121 5.22 -10.30 1.94
CA GLY A 121 5.97 -9.66 3.02
C GLY A 121 7.24 -10.43 3.42
N PRO A 122 8.10 -9.80 4.23
CA PRO A 122 9.42 -10.34 4.57
C PRO A 122 9.39 -11.40 5.69
N SER A 123 8.26 -11.58 6.38
CA SER A 123 8.16 -12.47 7.54
C SER A 123 6.84 -13.25 7.56
N ALA A 124 6.84 -14.40 8.25
CA ALA A 124 5.62 -15.18 8.47
C ALA A 124 4.56 -14.44 9.31
N SER A 125 4.98 -13.52 10.19
CA SER A 125 4.08 -12.66 10.97
C SER A 125 3.40 -11.59 10.13
N HIS A 126 4.01 -11.22 9.00
CA HIS A 126 3.48 -10.23 8.06
C HIS A 126 3.62 -10.78 6.64
N PRO A 127 2.83 -11.81 6.29
CA PRO A 127 3.00 -12.51 5.01
C PRO A 127 2.65 -11.64 3.81
N MET A 128 1.97 -10.52 4.03
CA MET A 128 1.60 -9.55 3.00
C MET A 128 1.81 -8.12 3.49
N VAL A 129 2.27 -7.27 2.57
CA VAL A 129 2.45 -5.83 2.79
C VAL A 129 1.75 -5.04 1.69
N LEU A 130 1.17 -3.90 2.05
CA LEU A 130 0.73 -2.88 1.12
C LEU A 130 1.92 -1.97 0.81
N ARG A 131 2.30 -1.90 -0.45
CA ARG A 131 3.38 -1.01 -0.91
C ARG A 131 2.78 0.31 -1.34
N ILE A 132 3.32 1.39 -0.80
CA ILE A 132 2.91 2.75 -1.11
C ILE A 132 4.10 3.54 -1.64
N ARG A 133 3.81 4.58 -2.42
CA ARG A 133 4.77 5.57 -2.91
C ARG A 133 4.40 6.93 -2.36
N ARG A 134 5.36 7.61 -1.73
CA ARG A 134 5.24 9.02 -1.35
C ARG A 134 5.41 9.87 -2.59
N LEU A 135 4.45 10.76 -2.88
CA LEU A 135 4.48 11.53 -4.12
C LEU A 135 5.51 12.66 -4.07
N SER A 136 5.79 13.22 -2.89
CA SER A 136 6.76 14.33 -2.76
C SER A 136 8.21 13.87 -2.99
N THR A 137 8.56 12.68 -2.49
CA THR A 137 9.93 12.15 -2.53
C THR A 137 10.14 11.02 -3.54
N ASN A 138 9.06 10.54 -4.15
CA ASN A 138 9.03 9.34 -5.00
C ASN A 138 9.56 8.06 -4.29
N GLN A 139 9.68 8.09 -2.95
CA GLN A 139 10.17 6.95 -2.16
C GLN A 139 9.05 5.94 -1.92
N THR A 140 9.38 4.66 -1.97
CA THR A 140 8.46 3.57 -1.67
C THR A 140 8.60 3.09 -0.23
N ARG A 141 7.49 2.68 0.38
CA ARG A 141 7.44 2.09 1.72
C ARG A 141 6.45 0.94 1.76
N ASP A 142 6.81 -0.09 2.53
CA ASP A 142 5.95 -1.25 2.79
C ASP A 142 5.27 -1.11 4.15
N ILE A 143 3.98 -1.45 4.20
CA ILE A 143 3.15 -1.39 5.40
C ILE A 143 2.52 -2.75 5.60
N PRO A 144 2.56 -3.36 6.80
CA PRO A 144 1.84 -4.61 7.06
C PRO A 144 0.37 -4.50 6.66
N LEU A 145 -0.10 -5.43 5.84
CA LEU A 145 -1.46 -5.36 5.29
C LEU A 145 -2.56 -5.32 6.37
N PRO A 146 -2.49 -6.09 7.48
CA PRO A 146 -3.47 -5.98 8.57
C PRO A 146 -3.53 -4.58 9.19
N ARG A 147 -2.38 -3.89 9.28
CA ARG A 147 -2.33 -2.51 9.78
C ARG A 147 -3.01 -1.54 8.80
N ALA A 148 -2.72 -1.65 7.51
CA ALA A 148 -3.34 -0.82 6.49
C ALA A 148 -4.87 -1.02 6.45
N LEU A 149 -5.33 -2.27 6.53
CA LEU A 149 -6.76 -2.59 6.59
C LEU A 149 -7.40 -2.06 7.88
N SER A 150 -6.75 -2.20 9.03
CA SER A 150 -7.25 -1.64 10.30
C SER A 150 -7.45 -0.12 10.21
N LEU A 151 -6.50 0.60 9.59
CA LEU A 151 -6.61 2.04 9.36
C LEU A 151 -7.75 2.38 8.41
N LEU A 152 -7.92 1.65 7.31
CA LEU A 152 -9.03 1.87 6.38
C LEU A 152 -10.37 1.70 7.09
N VAL A 153 -10.54 0.59 7.80
CA VAL A 153 -11.80 0.22 8.46
C VAL A 153 -12.18 1.21 9.56
N SER A 154 -11.21 1.77 10.29
CA SER A 154 -11.49 2.78 11.32
C SER A 154 -12.05 4.09 10.76
N HIS A 155 -11.97 4.31 9.44
CA HIS A 155 -12.48 5.51 8.76
C HIS A 155 -13.79 5.26 7.99
N ILE A 156 -14.20 4.01 7.80
CA ILE A 156 -15.48 3.69 7.14
C ILE A 156 -16.65 4.24 7.97
N GLY A 157 -17.53 4.98 7.32
CA GLY A 157 -18.68 5.67 7.91
C GLY A 157 -18.33 6.98 8.61
N ALA A 158 -17.05 7.36 8.68
CA ALA A 158 -16.61 8.64 9.25
C ALA A 158 -16.36 9.71 8.17
N GLN A 159 -16.19 9.30 6.90
CA GLN A 159 -15.93 10.20 5.77
C GLN A 159 -16.96 9.99 4.66
N PRO A 160 -17.34 11.04 3.89
CA PRO A 160 -18.33 10.95 2.82
C PRO A 160 -17.94 9.96 1.71
N ASP A 161 -16.65 9.77 1.48
CA ASP A 161 -16.14 8.94 0.37
C ASP A 161 -15.87 7.49 0.79
N LEU A 162 -16.08 7.16 2.07
CA LEU A 162 -15.94 5.81 2.63
C LEU A 162 -17.20 5.42 3.40
N VAL A 163 -18.34 5.38 2.73
CA VAL A 163 -19.60 4.94 3.31
C VAL A 163 -20.01 3.58 2.76
N TRP A 164 -20.78 2.84 3.55
CA TRP A 164 -21.42 1.63 3.06
C TRP A 164 -22.39 1.96 1.92
N ALA A 165 -22.49 1.07 0.94
CA ALA A 165 -23.59 1.13 0.00
C ALA A 165 -24.90 1.04 0.81
N ALA A 166 -25.78 2.01 0.63
CA ALA A 166 -27.09 2.03 1.27
C ALA A 166 -27.86 0.74 0.92
N ARG A 167 -28.63 0.26 1.88
CA ARG A 167 -29.55 -0.88 1.68
C ARG A 167 -30.68 -0.50 0.74
#